data_AF-A0A959L1R7-F1
#
_entry.id   AF-A0A959L1R7-F1
#
_cell.length_a   1.000
_cell.length_b   1.000
_cell.length_c   1.000
_cell.angle_alpha   90.00
_cell.angle_beta   90.00
_cell.angle_gamma   90.00
#
_symmetry.space_group_name_H-M   'P 1'
#
loop_
_entity.id
_entity.type
_entity.pdbx_description
1 polymer ?
#
loop_
_entity_poly.entity_id
_entity_poly.type
_entity_poly.pdbx_seq_one_letter_code
_entity_poly.pdbx_strand_id
1 'polypeptide(L)'
;MTDFKANWAYNFISEKSLEEIVDIYNASGPWQWQQRESYMFGHYINTRPGAGLHIRIHEYPQAFFGTDRQEEGFSALIQIESDSVFLKVDVDAIFLRLLQRINATEVREIEPYD
;
A
#
# COMPACT_ATOMS: atom_id res chain seq x y z
N MET A 1 -16.47 12.76 8.63
CA MET A 1 -15.31 12.71 7.72
C MET A 1 -14.10 12.47 8.58
N THR A 2 -13.32 11.43 8.27
CA THR A 2 -12.01 11.26 8.90
C THR A 2 -11.10 12.35 8.37
N ASP A 3 -10.49 13.12 9.27
CA ASP A 3 -9.51 14.15 8.90
C ASP A 3 -8.12 13.50 8.83
N PHE A 4 -7.39 13.76 7.75
CA PHE A 4 -6.07 13.18 7.52
C PHE A 4 -5.02 14.28 7.61
N LYS A 5 -4.01 14.10 8.45
CA LYS A 5 -2.82 14.97 8.43
C LYS A 5 -1.88 14.66 7.28
N ALA A 6 -1.93 13.44 6.73
CA ALA A 6 -1.17 13.07 5.56
C ALA A 6 -1.89 11.95 4.78
N ASN A 7 -1.89 12.08 3.45
CA ASN A 7 -2.47 11.12 2.51
C ASN A 7 -1.60 11.12 1.25
N TRP A 8 -0.99 9.99 0.88
CA TRP A 8 -0.13 9.88 -0.29
C TRP A 8 -0.09 8.44 -0.79
N ALA A 9 0.46 8.23 -1.99
CA ALA A 9 0.50 6.91 -2.60
C ALA A 9 1.82 6.62 -3.32
N TYR A 10 2.08 5.32 -3.54
CA TYR A 10 3.19 4.83 -4.34
C TYR A 10 2.68 3.90 -5.43
N ASN A 11 3.29 3.97 -6.62
CA ASN A 11 3.24 2.91 -7.62
C ASN A 11 4.57 2.18 -7.64
N PHE A 12 4.53 0.87 -7.88
CA PHE A 12 5.72 0.03 -8.03
C PHE A 12 5.39 -1.26 -8.78
N ILE A 13 6.42 -1.91 -9.31
CA ILE A 13 6.32 -3.21 -10.00
C ILE A 13 7.02 -4.27 -9.15
N SER A 14 6.47 -5.46 -9.10
CA SER A 14 7.05 -6.62 -8.42
C SER A 14 6.58 -7.90 -9.09
N GLU A 15 7.43 -8.92 -9.19
CA GLU A 15 7.04 -10.25 -9.70
C GLU A 15 6.29 -11.08 -8.66
N LYS A 16 6.17 -10.56 -7.42
CA LYS A 16 5.48 -11.22 -6.31
C LYS A 16 3.98 -11.01 -6.37
N SER A 17 3.23 -12.11 -6.19
CA SER A 17 1.78 -12.06 -5.93
C SER A 17 1.46 -11.38 -4.60
N LEU A 18 0.22 -10.90 -4.42
CA LEU A 18 -0.23 -10.32 -3.15
C LEU A 18 -0.06 -11.26 -1.94
N GLU A 19 -0.26 -12.57 -2.14
CA GLU A 19 -0.05 -13.59 -1.10
C GLU A 19 1.42 -13.67 -0.69
N GLU A 20 2.34 -13.77 -1.66
CA GLU A 20 3.78 -13.75 -1.38
C GLU A 20 4.23 -12.43 -0.72
N ILE A 21 3.66 -11.30 -1.14
CA ILE A 21 3.96 -9.99 -0.53
C ILE A 21 3.55 -10.00 0.95
N VAL A 22 2.37 -10.52 1.29
CA VAL A 22 1.90 -10.64 2.67
C VAL A 22 2.86 -11.51 3.49
N ASP A 23 3.24 -12.67 2.97
CA ASP A 23 4.17 -13.58 3.65
C ASP A 23 5.53 -12.91 3.91
N ILE A 24 6.09 -12.27 2.88
CA ILE A 24 7.38 -11.57 2.98
C ILE A 24 7.29 -10.41 3.97
N TYR A 25 6.23 -9.61 3.92
CA TYR A 25 6.06 -8.47 4.81
C TYR A 25 5.85 -8.89 6.26
N ASN A 26 5.07 -9.95 6.50
CA ASN A 26 4.84 -10.47 7.85
C ASN A 26 6.08 -11.16 8.43
N ALA A 27 6.93 -11.75 7.59
CA ALA A 27 8.18 -12.38 8.02
C ALA A 27 9.30 -11.37 8.33
N SER A 28 9.28 -10.19 7.69
CA SER A 28 10.41 -9.24 7.72
C SER A 28 10.10 -7.86 8.29
N GLY A 29 8.81 -7.52 8.39
CA GLY A 29 8.33 -6.19 8.73
C GLY A 29 7.86 -6.05 10.18
N PRO A 30 7.78 -4.81 10.68
CA PRO A 30 7.20 -4.54 12.00
C PRO A 30 5.67 -4.58 12.00
N TRP A 31 5.04 -4.72 10.83
CA TRP A 31 3.60 -4.58 10.64
C TRP A 31 2.97 -5.92 10.25
N GLN A 32 1.73 -6.10 10.68
CA GLN A 32 0.93 -7.26 10.33
C GLN A 32 0.01 -6.92 9.15
N TRP A 33 0.25 -7.59 8.03
CA TRP A 33 -0.46 -7.45 6.78
C TRP A 33 -1.49 -8.57 6.62
N GLN A 34 -2.62 -8.22 6.01
CA GLN A 34 -3.73 -9.13 5.81
C GLN A 34 -4.25 -8.98 4.38
N GLN A 35 -4.56 -10.11 3.76
CA GLN A 35 -5.28 -10.13 2.51
C GLN A 35 -6.75 -9.81 2.75
N ARG A 36 -7.32 -9.05 1.82
CA ARG A 36 -8.70 -8.60 1.79
C ARG A 36 -9.26 -8.78 0.39
N GLU A 37 -10.57 -8.84 0.33
CA GLU A 37 -11.32 -8.91 -0.91
C GLU A 37 -12.43 -7.86 -0.84
N SER A 38 -12.65 -7.16 -1.94
CA SER A 38 -13.76 -6.23 -2.10
C SER A 38 -14.37 -6.41 -3.48
N TYR A 39 -15.70 -6.39 -3.54
CA TYR A 39 -16.42 -6.41 -4.81
C TYR A 39 -16.00 -5.27 -5.76
N MET A 40 -15.61 -4.11 -5.22
CA MET A 40 -15.22 -2.94 -6.02
C MET A 40 -13.74 -2.93 -6.42
N PHE A 41 -12.86 -3.43 -5.57
CA PHE A 41 -11.39 -3.28 -5.73
C PHE A 41 -10.67 -4.61 -6.04
N GLY A 42 -11.40 -5.73 -6.05
CA GLY A 42 -10.80 -7.06 -6.14
C GLY A 42 -10.01 -7.44 -4.89
N HIS A 43 -8.97 -8.25 -5.09
CA HIS A 43 -8.03 -8.62 -4.03
C HIS A 43 -7.06 -7.48 -3.74
N TYR A 44 -6.86 -7.19 -2.46
CA TYR A 44 -5.88 -6.20 -2.00
C TYR A 44 -5.35 -6.64 -0.64
N ILE A 45 -4.24 -6.03 -0.21
CA ILE A 45 -3.69 -6.30 1.12
C ILE A 45 -3.69 -5.00 1.92
N ASN A 46 -3.86 -5.10 3.23
CA ASN A 46 -3.82 -3.93 4.09
C ASN A 46 -3.12 -4.20 5.42
N THR A 47 -2.72 -3.12 6.08
CA THR A 47 -2.23 -3.15 7.45
C THR A 47 -2.70 -1.91 8.22
N ARG A 48 -2.85 -2.09 9.53
CA ARG A 48 -3.15 -1.02 10.50
C ARG A 48 -2.16 -1.15 11.68
N PRO A 49 -0.93 -0.64 11.52
CA PRO A 49 0.14 -0.82 12.52
C PRO A 49 -0.16 -0.22 13.89
N GLY A 50 -1.05 0.78 13.93
CA GLY A 50 -1.50 1.44 15.15
C GLY A 50 -2.64 2.40 14.85
N ALA A 51 -3.14 3.06 15.89
CA ALA A 51 -4.22 4.03 15.74
C ALA A 51 -3.83 5.15 14.74
N GLY A 52 -4.72 5.39 13.79
CA GLY A 52 -4.58 6.44 12.81
C GLY A 52 -3.56 6.21 11.69
N LEU A 53 -3.00 5.00 11.51
CA LEU A 53 -2.21 4.66 10.31
C LEU A 53 -2.88 3.50 9.56
N HIS A 54 -3.15 3.72 8.28
CA HIS A 54 -3.72 2.73 7.39
C HIS A 54 -2.95 2.69 6.08
N ILE A 55 -2.57 1.49 5.66
CA ILE A 55 -1.90 1.25 4.37
C ILE A 55 -2.68 0.17 3.63
N ARG A 56 -2.93 0.39 2.35
CA ARG A 56 -3.58 -0.55 1.44
C ARG A 56 -2.75 -0.70 0.18
N ILE A 57 -2.56 -1.91 -0.32
CA ILE A 57 -1.89 -2.19 -1.59
C ILE A 57 -2.84 -2.96 -2.48
N HIS A 58 -3.05 -2.47 -3.68
CA HIS A 58 -3.87 -3.08 -4.72
C HIS A 58 -2.98 -3.48 -5.89
N GLU A 59 -3.34 -4.58 -6.55
CA GLU A 59 -2.74 -5.02 -7.81
C GLU A 59 -3.47 -4.37 -9.00
N TYR A 60 -2.73 -4.04 -10.05
CA TYR A 60 -3.26 -3.55 -11.32
C TYR A 60 -3.05 -4.58 -12.44
N PRO A 61 -3.97 -4.63 -13.43
CA PRO A 61 -5.16 -3.79 -13.56
C PRO A 61 -6.29 -4.17 -12.59
N GLN A 62 -6.97 -3.17 -12.01
CA GLN A 62 -8.15 -3.40 -11.19
C GLN A 62 -9.36 -3.55 -12.11
N ALA A 63 -10.21 -4.55 -11.86
CA ALA A 63 -11.32 -4.91 -12.74
C ALA A 63 -12.35 -3.78 -13.01
N PHE A 64 -12.42 -2.75 -12.16
CA PHE A 64 -13.42 -1.68 -12.23
C PHE A 64 -12.88 -0.27 -12.45
N PHE A 65 -11.56 -0.05 -12.38
CA PHE A 65 -10.97 1.27 -12.63
C PHE A 65 -10.48 1.35 -14.08
N GLY A 66 -10.92 2.40 -14.77
CA GLY A 66 -10.73 2.60 -16.21
C GLY A 66 -9.36 2.19 -16.73
N THR A 67 -9.40 1.49 -17.87
CA THR A 67 -8.31 0.82 -18.59
C THR A 67 -7.16 1.72 -19.09
N ASP A 68 -7.08 2.97 -18.64
CA ASP A 68 -6.06 3.92 -19.09
C ASP A 68 -4.71 3.69 -18.43
N ARG A 69 -4.66 2.93 -17.32
CA ARG A 69 -3.42 2.35 -16.77
C ARG A 69 -3.34 0.87 -17.15
N GLN A 70 -2.75 0.59 -18.31
CA GLN A 70 -2.40 -0.78 -18.74
C GLN A 70 -1.13 -1.32 -18.06
N GLU A 71 -0.53 -0.57 -17.15
CA GLU A 71 0.73 -0.96 -16.51
C GLU A 71 0.45 -2.00 -15.42
N GLU A 72 1.02 -3.21 -15.59
CA GLU A 72 1.08 -4.24 -14.56
C GLU A 72 1.84 -3.73 -13.34
N GLY A 73 1.38 -4.09 -12.13
CA GLY A 73 2.07 -3.73 -10.90
C GLY A 73 1.13 -3.46 -9.74
N PHE A 74 1.54 -2.58 -8.84
CA PHE A 74 0.86 -2.33 -7.59
C PHE A 74 0.74 -0.84 -7.28
N SER A 75 -0.30 -0.48 -6.54
CA SER A 75 -0.40 0.82 -5.90
C SER A 75 -0.72 0.73 -4.42
N ALA A 76 0.07 1.45 -3.64
CA ALA A 76 -0.07 1.58 -2.21
C ALA A 76 -0.64 2.95 -1.86
N LEU A 77 -1.75 2.97 -1.12
CA LEU A 77 -2.31 4.17 -0.51
C LEU A 77 -1.99 4.17 0.97
N ILE A 78 -1.40 5.28 1.45
CA ILE A 78 -0.97 5.46 2.83
C ILE A 78 -1.70 6.67 3.42
N GLN A 79 -2.37 6.44 4.54
CA GLN A 79 -3.21 7.42 5.21
C GLN A 79 -2.81 7.53 6.67
N ILE A 80 -2.53 8.75 7.11
CA ILE A 80 -2.34 9.08 8.52
C ILE A 80 -3.44 10.04 8.98
N GLU A 81 -4.24 9.60 9.96
CA GLU A 81 -5.29 10.39 10.61
C GLU A 81 -4.68 11.53 11.45
N SER A 82 -5.44 12.62 11.60
CA SER A 82 -4.93 13.86 12.21
C SER A 82 -4.47 13.73 13.65
N ASP A 83 -5.05 12.81 14.43
CA ASP A 83 -4.71 12.55 15.83
C ASP A 83 -3.62 11.47 16.01
N SER A 84 -3.13 10.90 14.91
CA SER A 84 -2.12 9.85 14.95
C SER A 84 -0.75 10.37 15.41
N VAL A 85 0.04 9.50 16.05
CA VAL A 85 1.44 9.78 16.41
C VAL A 85 2.43 9.54 15.26
N PHE A 86 2.02 8.84 14.20
CA PHE A 86 2.91 8.49 13.09
C PHE A 86 3.33 9.72 12.28
N LEU A 87 4.58 9.77 11.84
CA LEU A 87 5.07 10.80 10.92
C LEU A 87 5.25 10.20 9.52
N LYS A 88 4.95 10.98 8.46
CA LYS A 88 5.13 10.54 7.07
C LYS A 88 6.52 9.97 6.84
N VAL A 89 7.56 10.68 7.31
CA VAL A 89 8.97 10.28 7.13
C VAL A 89 9.30 8.91 7.74
N ASP A 90 8.73 8.58 8.90
CA ASP A 90 8.97 7.29 9.57
C ASP A 90 8.23 6.16 8.85
N VAL A 91 7.00 6.44 8.40
CA VAL A 91 6.17 5.50 7.63
C VAL A 91 6.84 5.21 6.28
N ASP A 92 7.30 6.23 5.57
CA ASP A 92 8.03 6.08 4.30
C ASP A 92 9.30 5.25 4.48
N ALA A 93 10.09 5.53 5.52
CA ALA A 93 11.32 4.78 5.77
C ALA A 93 11.07 3.27 5.98
N ILE A 94 9.99 2.92 6.68
CA ILE A 94 9.59 1.52 6.87
C ILE A 94 9.04 0.94 5.57
N PHE A 95 8.11 1.65 4.92
CA PHE A 95 7.43 1.18 3.73
C PHE A 95 8.40 0.95 2.56
N LEU A 96 9.32 1.88 2.31
CA LEU A 96 10.34 1.73 1.27
C LEU A 96 11.29 0.55 1.54
N ARG A 97 11.59 0.23 2.81
CA ARG A 97 12.34 -0.99 3.16
C ARG A 97 11.53 -2.25 2.89
N LEU A 98 10.22 -2.24 3.10
CA LEU A 98 9.35 -3.36 2.74
C LEU A 98 9.34 -3.56 1.22
N LEU A 99 9.22 -2.49 0.43
CA LEU A 99 9.30 -2.56 -1.03
C LEU A 99 10.61 -3.20 -1.52
N GLN A 100 11.74 -2.90 -0.86
CA GLN A 100 13.02 -3.56 -1.17
C GLN A 100 12.98 -5.09 -0.95
N ARG A 101 12.19 -5.60 0.00
CA ARG A 101 12.09 -7.05 0.30
C ARG A 101 11.39 -7.85 -0.78
N ILE A 102 10.51 -7.20 -1.54
CA ILE A 102 9.80 -7.82 -2.65
C ILE A 102 10.46 -7.51 -4.00
N ASN A 103 11.69 -6.97 -3.97
CA ASN A 103 12.43 -6.52 -5.16
C ASN A 103 11.61 -5.52 -6.00
N ALA A 104 10.88 -4.61 -5.34
CA ALA A 104 10.07 -3.64 -6.04
C ALA A 104 10.93 -2.74 -6.94
N THR A 105 10.52 -2.59 -8.19
CA THR A 105 11.13 -1.69 -9.18
C THR A 105 10.18 -0.57 -9.54
N GLU A 106 10.70 0.44 -10.23
CA GLU A 106 9.90 1.59 -10.69
C GLU A 106 9.08 2.28 -9.59
N VAL A 107 9.61 2.29 -8.37
CA VAL A 107 8.95 2.90 -7.21
C VAL A 107 8.82 4.41 -7.43
N ARG A 108 7.59 4.91 -7.48
CA ARG A 108 7.27 6.33 -7.69
C ARG A 108 6.19 6.77 -6.71
N GLU A 109 6.44 7.88 -6.01
CA GLU A 109 5.38 8.56 -5.26
C GLU A 109 4.41 9.20 -6.27
N ILE A 110 3.11 9.08 -6.01
CA ILE A 110 2.04 9.60 -6.86
C ILE A 110 0.99 10.32 -6.02
N GLU A 111 0.14 11.10 -6.69
CA GLU A 111 -1.07 11.63 -6.08
C GLU A 111 -1.93 10.48 -5.52
N PRO A 112 -2.44 10.60 -4.28
CA PRO A 112 -3.39 9.64 -3.75
C PRO A 112 -4.65 9.63 -4.61
N TYR A 113 -5.23 8.45 -4.79
CA TYR A 113 -6.52 8.31 -5.46
C TYR A 113 -7.66 8.45 -4.45
N ASP A 114 -8.76 9.06 -4.89
CA ASP A 114 -9.99 9.27 -4.11
C ASP A 114 -10.78 7.97 -3.86
#